data_AF-A0A9D9EQC2-F1
#
_entry.id   AF-A0A9D9EQC2-F1
#
_cell.length_a   1.000
_cell.length_b   1.000
_cell.length_c   1.000
_cell.angle_alpha   90.00
_cell.angle_beta   90.00
_cell.angle_gamma   90.00
#
_symmetry.space_group_name_H-M   'P 1'
#
loop_
_entity.id
_entity.type
_entity.pdbx_description
1 polymer ?
#
loop_
_entity_poly.entity_id
_entity_poly.type
_entity_poly.pdbx_seq_one_letter_code
_entity_poly.pdbx_strand_id
1 'polypeptide(L)'
;MLTLSRLIIDTHDDYDPWADIVVGFTDDREFVIRFEYKDYDDRSRDYLLSAYIDFDNAIRLSRQLRISLLELPDCIEKEFGGPLDRCTAGEVKDTFDEILDFIGSYRIRYRIRKEKKQDPER
;
A
#
# COMPACT_ATOMS: atom_id res chain seq x y z
N MET A 1 -12.41 -3.25 4.82
CA MET A 1 -12.36 -2.01 4.01
C MET A 1 -11.25 -1.13 4.56
N LEU A 2 -10.66 -0.21 3.77
CA LEU A 2 -9.74 0.80 4.32
C LEU A 2 -10.50 2.12 4.48
N THR A 3 -10.20 2.85 5.53
CA THR A 3 -10.74 4.18 5.85
C THR A 3 -9.62 5.20 5.89
N LEU A 4 -9.96 6.48 5.68
CA LEU A 4 -8.99 7.57 5.54
C LEU A 4 -7.88 7.21 4.53
N SER A 5 -8.27 6.56 3.44
CA SER A 5 -7.31 5.98 2.52
C SER A 5 -6.84 7.00 1.47
N ARG A 6 -5.61 6.82 1.01
CA ARG A 6 -5.02 7.52 -0.13
C ARG A 6 -4.51 6.53 -1.15
N LEU A 7 -4.79 6.81 -2.42
CA LEU A 7 -4.12 6.19 -3.55
C LEU A 7 -2.76 6.87 -3.67
N ILE A 8 -1.69 6.09 -3.69
CA ILE A 8 -0.33 6.62 -3.76
C ILE A 8 0.13 6.68 -5.21
N ILE A 9 -0.02 5.56 -5.91
CA ILE A 9 0.43 5.39 -7.27
C ILE A 9 -0.33 4.20 -7.88
N ASP A 10 -0.56 4.26 -9.18
CA ASP A 10 -1.16 3.21 -9.96
C ASP A 10 -0.57 3.15 -11.37
N THR A 11 -0.83 2.02 -12.03
CA THR A 11 -0.62 1.87 -13.46
C THR A 11 -1.75 2.52 -14.24
N HIS A 12 -1.49 2.91 -15.48
CA HIS A 12 -2.55 3.29 -16.42
C HIS A 12 -3.61 2.17 -16.54
N ASP A 13 -4.89 2.53 -16.59
CA ASP A 13 -6.00 1.56 -16.69
C ASP A 13 -5.90 0.60 -17.91
N ASP A 14 -5.32 1.07 -19.02
CA ASP A 14 -5.07 0.27 -20.22
C ASP A 14 -3.83 -0.65 -20.13
N TYR A 15 -3.04 -0.58 -19.05
CA TYR A 15 -1.86 -1.43 -18.90
C TYR A 15 -2.25 -2.79 -18.32
N ASP A 16 -1.62 -3.82 -18.89
CA ASP A 16 -1.62 -5.17 -18.34
C ASP A 16 -0.17 -5.62 -18.15
N PRO A 17 0.27 -5.98 -16.93
CA PRO A 17 -0.50 -6.02 -15.67
C PRO A 17 -0.85 -4.64 -15.09
N TRP A 18 -1.98 -4.57 -14.40
CA TRP A 18 -2.42 -3.42 -13.61
C TRP A 18 -1.98 -3.57 -12.14
N ALA A 19 -1.56 -2.47 -11.52
CA ALA A 19 -1.23 -2.44 -10.10
C ALA A 19 -1.50 -1.09 -9.45
N ASP A 20 -1.77 -1.11 -8.15
CA ASP A 20 -1.91 0.10 -7.34
C ASP A 20 -1.25 -0.03 -5.97
N ILE A 21 -1.06 1.11 -5.31
CA ILE A 21 -0.82 1.18 -3.87
C ILE A 21 -1.86 2.07 -3.22
N VAL A 22 -2.55 1.52 -2.23
CA VAL A 22 -3.43 2.28 -1.34
C VAL A 22 -2.93 2.17 0.09
N VAL A 23 -2.86 3.29 0.79
CA VAL A 23 -2.60 3.34 2.23
C VAL A 23 -3.83 3.78 2.99
N GLY A 24 -3.98 3.37 4.25
CA GLY A 24 -5.09 3.81 5.09
C GLY A 24 -5.19 3.03 6.39
N PHE A 25 -6.33 3.14 7.07
CA PHE A 25 -6.59 2.43 8.31
C PHE A 25 -7.65 1.34 8.13
N THR A 26 -7.43 0.21 8.77
CA THR A 26 -8.47 -0.82 8.96
C THR A 26 -9.42 -0.42 10.07
N ASP A 27 -10.56 -1.13 10.16
CA ASP A 27 -11.53 -0.97 11.24
C ASP A 27 -10.92 -1.32 12.62
N ASP A 28 -9.92 -2.21 12.63
CA ASP A 28 -9.13 -2.60 13.81
C ASP A 28 -8.03 -1.58 14.16
N ARG A 29 -8.02 -0.41 13.51
CA ARG A 29 -7.08 0.71 13.73
C ARG A 29 -5.63 0.38 13.37
N GLU A 30 -5.39 -0.67 12.59
CA GLU A 30 -4.08 -0.92 11.99
C GLU A 30 -3.88 0.00 10.80
N PHE A 31 -2.71 0.62 10.70
CA PHE A 31 -2.29 1.34 9.50
C PHE A 31 -1.76 0.33 8.48
N VAL A 32 -2.24 0.42 7.24
CA VAL A 32 -1.98 -0.56 6.20
C VAL A 32 -1.46 0.12 4.95
N ILE A 33 -0.38 -0.45 4.39
CA ILE A 33 0.05 -0.19 3.01
C ILE A 33 -0.30 -1.43 2.20
N ARG A 34 -1.10 -1.25 1.16
CA ARG A 34 -1.63 -2.32 0.34
C ARG A 34 -1.19 -2.11 -1.09
N PHE A 35 -0.56 -3.13 -1.65
CA PHE A 35 -0.25 -3.25 -3.06
C PHE A 35 -1.19 -4.28 -3.69
N GLU A 36 -1.93 -3.89 -4.72
CA GLU A 36 -2.75 -4.80 -5.52
C GLU A 36 -2.08 -5.02 -6.88
N TYR A 37 -2.09 -6.27 -7.34
CA TYR A 37 -1.57 -6.65 -8.64
C TYR A 37 -2.59 -7.53 -9.36
N LYS A 38 -2.89 -7.17 -10.61
CA LYS A 38 -3.78 -7.90 -11.50
C LYS A 38 -3.10 -8.12 -12.85
N ASP A 39 -3.10 -9.37 -13.28
CA ASP A 39 -2.67 -9.79 -14.61
C ASP A 39 -3.95 -10.23 -15.35
N TYR A 40 -4.47 -9.37 -16.22
CA TYR A 40 -5.72 -9.60 -16.93
C TYR A 40 -5.57 -10.75 -17.95
N ASP A 41 -4.37 -10.95 -18.50
CA ASP A 41 -4.01 -12.10 -19.34
C ASP A 41 -3.93 -13.43 -18.55
N ASP A 42 -3.44 -13.41 -17.30
CA ASP A 42 -3.32 -14.59 -16.42
C ASP A 42 -3.74 -14.29 -14.98
N ARG A 43 -5.05 -14.32 -14.73
CA ARG A 43 -5.69 -14.10 -13.42
C ARG A 43 -5.17 -15.00 -12.29
N SER A 44 -4.53 -16.13 -12.61
CA SER A 44 -3.92 -16.99 -11.57
C SER A 44 -2.77 -16.31 -10.83
N ARG A 45 -2.27 -15.20 -11.39
CA ARG A 45 -1.23 -14.35 -10.84
C ARG A 45 -1.75 -13.16 -10.05
N ASP A 46 -3.06 -12.95 -9.94
CA ASP A 46 -3.62 -11.84 -9.16
C ASP A 46 -3.28 -12.03 -7.66
N TYR A 47 -2.79 -10.98 -7.03
CA TYR A 47 -2.53 -10.99 -5.60
C TYR A 47 -2.66 -9.62 -4.95
N LEU A 48 -2.87 -9.67 -3.64
CA LEU A 48 -2.78 -8.54 -2.74
C LEU A 48 -1.60 -8.76 -1.80
N LEU A 49 -0.75 -7.73 -1.66
CA LEU A 49 0.31 -7.70 -0.67
C LEU A 49 0.00 -6.56 0.30
N SER A 50 -0.08 -6.85 1.60
CA SER A 50 -0.41 -5.84 2.61
C SER A 50 0.60 -5.86 3.75
N ALA A 51 1.12 -4.69 4.09
CA ALA A 51 1.92 -4.44 5.26
C ALA A 51 1.05 -3.83 6.35
N TYR A 52 0.91 -4.54 7.47
CA TYR A 52 0.11 -4.14 8.62
C TYR A 52 1.00 -3.60 9.71
N ILE A 53 0.76 -2.36 10.11
CA ILE A 53 1.40 -1.69 11.24
C ILE A 53 0.33 -1.58 12.32
N ASP A 54 0.58 -2.23 13.46
CA ASP A 54 -0.33 -2.15 14.60
C ASP A 54 -0.45 -0.70 15.12
N PHE A 55 -1.52 -0.45 15.88
CA PHE A 55 -1.86 0.89 16.34
C PHE A 55 -0.74 1.56 17.16
N ASP A 56 -0.06 0.82 18.03
CA ASP A 56 1.04 1.35 18.86
C ASP A 56 2.24 1.76 18.00
N ASN A 57 2.58 0.94 17.01
CA ASN A 57 3.64 1.23 16.05
C ASN A 57 3.26 2.40 15.12
N ALA A 58 2.00 2.50 14.71
CA ALA A 58 1.51 3.63 13.91
C ALA A 58 1.58 4.95 14.71
N ILE A 59 1.23 4.96 16.00
CA ILE A 59 1.41 6.12 16.89
C ILE A 59 2.88 6.48 17.02
N ARG A 60 3.77 5.50 17.17
CA ARG A 60 5.21 5.75 17.27
C ARG A 60 5.75 6.39 16.00
N LEU A 61 5.33 5.90 14.83
CA LEU A 61 5.69 6.46 13.54
C LEU A 61 5.23 7.92 13.43
N SER A 62 3.95 8.20 13.72
CA SER A 62 3.41 9.56 13.63
C SER A 62 4.13 10.54 14.56
N ARG A 63 4.49 10.10 15.77
CA ARG A 63 5.29 10.91 16.72
C ARG A 63 6.69 11.20 16.21
N GLN A 64 7.36 10.23 15.59
CA GLN A 64 8.69 10.44 15.02
C GLN A 64 8.66 11.38 13.82
N LEU A 65 7.60 11.30 13.01
CA LEU A 65 7.33 12.21 11.89
C LEU A 65 6.77 13.58 12.34
N ARG A 66 6.44 13.74 13.62
CA ARG A 66 5.85 14.94 14.22
C ARG A 66 4.51 15.37 13.60
N ILE A 67 3.67 14.39 13.29
CA ILE A 67 2.33 14.57 12.74
C ILE A 67 1.28 13.84 13.57
N SER A 68 0.00 14.16 13.35
CA SER A 68 -1.11 13.38 13.88
C SER A 68 -1.12 11.98 13.26
N LEU A 69 -1.64 11.01 14.01
CA LEU A 69 -1.83 9.64 13.51
C LEU A 69 -2.67 9.63 12.22
N LEU A 70 -3.73 10.44 12.18
CA LEU A 70 -4.67 10.48 11.06
C LEU A 70 -4.07 11.12 9.79
N GLU A 71 -2.94 11.81 9.92
CA GLU A 71 -2.22 12.42 8.79
C GLU A 71 -1.21 11.45 8.16
N LEU A 72 -1.04 10.24 8.70
CA LEU A 72 -0.12 9.24 8.11
C LEU A 72 -0.43 8.95 6.62
N PRO A 73 -1.68 8.70 6.20
CA PRO A 73 -2.00 8.50 4.78
C PRO A 73 -1.55 9.66 3.90
N ASP A 74 -1.88 10.90 4.29
CA ASP A 74 -1.50 12.11 3.55
C ASP A 74 0.02 12.32 3.53
N CYS A 75 0.71 11.96 4.62
CA CYS A 75 2.17 12.04 4.70
C CYS A 75 2.83 11.07 3.72
N ILE A 76 2.32 9.83 3.60
CA ILE A 76 2.85 8.84 2.66
C ILE A 76 2.53 9.26 1.21
N GLU A 77 1.31 9.73 0.94
CA GLU A 77 0.93 10.27 -0.38
C GLU A 77 1.83 11.45 -0.78
N LYS A 78 2.13 12.36 0.15
CA LYS A 78 3.00 13.50 -0.16
C LYS A 78 4.43 13.10 -0.48
N GLU A 79 4.96 12.07 0.18
CA GLU A 79 6.36 11.65 0.03
C GLU A 79 6.57 10.71 -1.16
N PHE A 80 5.63 9.79 -1.39
CA PHE A 80 5.75 8.70 -2.39
C PHE A 80 4.72 8.77 -3.51
N GLY A 81 3.82 9.76 -3.48
CA GLY A 81 2.81 9.95 -4.51
C GLY A 81 3.44 10.17 -5.88
N GLY A 82 3.01 9.36 -6.84
CA GLY A 82 3.52 9.40 -8.21
C GLY A 82 2.53 10.05 -9.17
N PRO A 83 2.95 10.31 -10.43
CA PRO A 83 2.00 10.60 -11.49
C PRO A 83 1.08 9.38 -11.69
N LEU A 84 -0.18 9.54 -11.33
CA LEU A 84 -1.22 8.54 -11.55
C LEU A 84 -1.34 8.21 -13.04
N ASP A 85 -1.76 6.97 -13.33
CA ASP A 85 -1.97 6.45 -14.68
C ASP A 85 -0.73 6.47 -15.59
N ARG A 86 0.49 6.47 -15.04
CA ARG A 86 1.71 6.55 -15.88
C ARG A 86 2.78 5.53 -15.55
N CYS A 87 2.60 4.77 -14.48
CA CYS A 87 3.58 3.81 -14.02
C CYS A 87 3.34 2.42 -14.59
N THR A 88 4.40 1.65 -14.67
CA THR A 88 4.37 0.20 -14.88
C THR A 88 4.13 -0.51 -13.55
N ALA A 89 3.61 -1.74 -13.58
CA ALA A 89 3.42 -2.51 -12.35
C ALA A 89 4.73 -2.77 -11.59
N GLY A 90 5.88 -2.79 -12.28
CA GLY A 90 7.20 -2.86 -11.68
C GLY A 90 7.53 -1.61 -10.85
N GLU A 91 7.32 -0.42 -11.42
CA GLU A 91 7.53 0.85 -10.71
C GLU A 91 6.59 0.98 -9.50
N VAL A 92 5.32 0.60 -9.64
CA VAL A 92 4.39 0.53 -8.50
C VAL A 92 4.93 -0.42 -7.43
N LYS A 93 5.46 -1.59 -7.82
CA LYS A 93 6.02 -2.55 -6.85
C LYS A 93 7.28 -2.02 -6.15
N ASP A 94 8.13 -1.28 -6.86
CA ASP A 94 9.32 -0.65 -6.32
C ASP A 94 8.94 0.43 -5.30
N THR A 95 7.96 1.29 -5.61
CA THR A 95 7.43 2.28 -4.65
C THR A 95 6.88 1.62 -3.39
N PHE A 96 6.24 0.45 -3.49
CA PHE A 96 5.79 -0.28 -2.30
C PHE A 96 6.97 -0.66 -1.40
N ASP A 97 8.07 -1.15 -1.97
CA ASP A 97 9.26 -1.52 -1.19
C ASP A 97 9.94 -0.29 -0.59
N GLU A 98 10.01 0.83 -1.32
CA GLU A 98 10.53 2.10 -0.80
C GLU A 98 9.74 2.61 0.41
N ILE A 99 8.40 2.50 0.38
CA ILE A 99 7.54 2.86 1.53
C ILE A 99 7.85 1.95 2.74
N LEU A 100 8.07 0.65 2.51
CA LEU A 100 8.42 -0.28 3.59
C LEU A 100 9.81 0.00 4.18
N ASP A 101 10.78 0.36 3.34
CA ASP A 101 12.12 0.74 3.77
C ASP A 101 12.09 2.05 4.55
N PHE A 102 11.28 3.02 4.12
CA PHE A 102 11.03 4.25 4.86
C PHE A 102 10.49 3.94 6.27
N ILE A 103 9.45 3.12 6.39
CA ILE A 103 8.90 2.71 7.69
C ILE A 103 9.94 1.95 8.52
N GLY A 104 10.71 1.06 7.89
CA GLY A 104 11.79 0.32 8.52
C GLY A 104 12.91 1.21 9.06
N SER A 105 13.21 2.32 8.38
CA SER A 105 14.23 3.30 8.81
C SER A 105 13.91 3.94 10.17
N TYR A 106 12.62 4.08 10.49
CA TYR A 106 12.10 4.53 11.78
C TYR A 106 12.05 3.42 12.85
N ARG A 107 12.55 2.22 12.53
CA ARG A 107 12.51 1.01 13.37
C ARG A 107 11.08 0.61 13.76
N ILE A 108 10.13 0.91 12.87
CA ILE A 108 8.74 0.51 13.01
C ILE A 108 8.58 -0.90 12.49
N ARG A 109 7.93 -1.76 13.27
CA ARG A 109 7.67 -3.14 12.88
C ARG A 109 6.34 -3.22 12.15
N TYR A 110 6.30 -4.06 11.13
CA TYR A 110 5.09 -4.38 10.38
C TYR A 110 5.02 -5.88 10.10
N ARG A 111 3.82 -6.35 9.74
CA ARG A 111 3.56 -7.74 9.33
C ARG A 111 3.14 -7.75 7.88
N ILE A 112 3.80 -8.58 7.07
CA ILE A 112 3.42 -8.77 5.66
C ILE A 112 2.42 -9.92 5.54
N ARG A 113 1.37 -9.72 4.75
CA ARG A 113 0.47 -10.78 4.30
C ARG A 113 0.31 -10.70 2.78
N LYS A 114 0.39 -11.86 2.14
CA LYS A 114 0.11 -12.02 0.72
C LYS A 114 -1.15 -12.88 0.56
N GLU A 115 -2.12 -12.36 -0.16
CA GLU A 115 -3.38 -13.04 -0.45
C GLU A 115 -3.46 -13.24 -1.95
N LYS A 116 -3.68 -14.48 -2.41
CA LYS A 116 -4.03 -14.71 -3.82
C LYS A 116 -5.48 -14.33 -4.00
N LYS A 117 -5.79 -13.53 -5.02
CA LYS A 117 -7.19 -13.38 -5.45
C LYS A 117 -7.50 -14.61 -6.31
N GLN A 118 -8.01 -15.67 -5.69
CA GLN A 118 -8.58 -16.77 -6.46
C GLN A 118 -9.90 -16.31 -7.06
N ASP A 119 -10.10 -16.67 -8.32
CA ASP A 119 -11.34 -16.48 -9.07
C ASP A 119 -12.54 -17.00 -8.24
N PRO A 120 -13.56 -16.16 -7.95
CA PRO A 120 -14.73 -16.61 -7.20
C PRO A 120 -15.67 -17.54 -7.99
N GLU A 121 -15.38 -17.93 -9.24
CA GLU A 121 -16.30 -18.74 -10.03
C GLU A 121 -15.70 -20.06 -10.58
N ARG A 122 -16.21 -21.17 -10.02
CA ARG A 122 -16.36 -22.46 -10.71
C ARG A 122 -17.83 -22.82 -10.74
#